data_AF-A0A1B1W2F1-F1
#
_entry.id   AF-A0A1B1W2F1-F1
#
_cell.length_a   1.000
_cell.length_b   1.000
_cell.length_c   1.000
_cell.angle_alpha   90.00
_cell.angle_beta   90.00
_cell.angle_gamma   90.00
#
_symmetry.space_group_name_H-M   'P 1'
#
loop_
_entity.id
_entity.type
_entity.pdbx_description
1 polymer ?
#
loop_
_entity_poly.entity_id
_entity_poly.type
_entity_poly.pdbx_seq_one_letter_code
_entity_poly.pdbx_strand_id
1 'polypeptide(L)'
;GDRFCLGQLSNVHTTEAIERARLHIGKGVQLECKGEGDVWVRCLNDHAVFVQSYYLDREAGRAPGDAVHKIYPSAYIKVFDLRQCHRQI
;
A
#
# COMPACT_ATOMS: atom_id res chain seq x y z
N GLY A 1 -0.08 -17.69 -8.03
CA GLY A 1 0.77 -17.57 -6.82
C GLY A 1 0.19 -16.52 -5.92
N ASP A 2 0.54 -16.54 -4.64
CA ASP A 2 0.09 -15.63 -3.56
C ASP A 2 1.15 -14.58 -3.18
N ARG A 3 2.30 -14.60 -3.86
CA ARG A 3 3.42 -13.68 -3.64
C ARG A 3 3.91 -13.09 -4.96
N PHE A 4 4.14 -11.77 -4.96
CA PHE A 4 4.74 -11.05 -6.07
C PHE A 4 6.11 -10.48 -5.68
N CYS A 5 7.18 -10.99 -6.29
CA CYS A 5 8.56 -10.64 -5.95
C CYS A 5 9.10 -9.59 -6.93
N LEU A 6 9.55 -8.45 -6.41
CA LEU A 6 10.13 -7.38 -7.22
C LEU A 6 11.63 -7.59 -7.47
N GLY A 7 12.37 -8.32 -6.64
CA GLY A 7 13.85 -8.36 -6.68
C GLY A 7 14.47 -8.81 -8.01
N GLN A 8 13.78 -9.69 -8.75
CA GLN A 8 14.27 -10.24 -10.02
C GLN A 8 13.88 -9.43 -11.27
N LEU A 9 13.08 -8.37 -11.10
CA LEU A 9 12.59 -7.58 -12.25
C LEU A 9 13.66 -6.61 -12.74
N SER A 10 14.10 -6.80 -13.98
CA SER A 10 15.03 -5.89 -14.67
C SER A 10 14.29 -4.71 -15.29
N ASN A 11 14.94 -3.54 -15.31
CA ASN A 11 14.50 -2.37 -16.06
C ASN A 11 15.73 -1.66 -16.62
N VAL A 12 15.80 -1.48 -17.94
CA VAL A 12 16.96 -0.85 -18.62
C VAL A 12 17.16 0.62 -18.25
N HIS A 13 16.13 1.25 -17.69
CA HIS A 13 16.17 2.63 -17.21
C HIS A 13 16.42 2.73 -15.69
N THR A 14 16.85 1.65 -15.04
CA THR A 14 17.14 1.66 -13.61
C THR A 14 18.34 2.57 -13.34
N THR A 15 18.17 3.52 -12.41
CA THR A 15 19.22 4.40 -11.93
C THR A 15 19.72 3.93 -10.56
N GLU A 16 20.90 4.38 -10.15
CA GLU A 16 21.47 4.05 -8.82
C GLU A 16 20.51 4.39 -7.67
N ALA A 17 19.76 5.50 -7.79
CA ALA A 17 18.75 5.87 -6.80
C ALA A 17 17.62 4.84 -6.69
N ILE A 18 17.17 4.27 -7.82
CA ILE A 18 16.15 3.22 -7.85
C ILE A 18 16.70 1.93 -7.24
N GLU A 19 17.93 1.55 -7.55
CA GLU A 19 18.56 0.36 -6.96
C GLU A 19 18.66 0.48 -5.44
N ARG A 20 19.15 1.63 -4.96
CA ARG A 20 19.23 1.93 -3.53
C ARG A 20 17.86 1.87 -2.85
N ALA A 21 16.81 2.43 -3.47
CA ALA A 21 15.46 2.35 -2.92
C ALA A 21 14.93 0.90 -2.87
N ARG A 22 15.20 0.10 -3.91
CA ARG A 22 14.75 -1.30 -3.99
C ARG A 22 15.36 -2.19 -2.90
N LEU A 23 16.59 -1.90 -2.47
CA LEU A 23 17.22 -2.61 -1.33
C LEU A 23 16.39 -2.49 -0.05
N HIS A 24 15.67 -1.37 0.14
CA HIS A 24 14.89 -1.13 1.34
C HIS A 24 13.46 -1.69 1.26
N ILE A 25 13.03 -2.30 0.15
CA ILE A 25 11.71 -2.94 0.05
C ILE A 25 11.62 -4.16 0.98
N GLY A 26 12.71 -4.94 1.07
CA GLY A 26 12.84 -6.07 2.01
C GLY A 26 11.65 -7.04 1.95
N LYS A 27 10.99 -7.24 3.10
CA LYS A 27 9.80 -8.11 3.24
C LYS A 27 8.54 -7.54 2.58
N GLY A 28 8.55 -6.27 2.20
CA GLY A 28 7.46 -5.58 1.52
C GLY A 28 6.20 -5.44 2.37
N VAL A 29 5.06 -5.62 1.73
CA VAL A 29 3.73 -5.53 2.33
C VAL A 29 2.92 -6.77 2.00
N GLN A 30 1.93 -7.06 2.85
CA GLN A 30 0.89 -8.02 2.55
C GLN A 30 -0.41 -7.25 2.28
N LEU A 31 -1.06 -7.58 1.17
CA LEU A 31 -2.42 -7.16 0.87
C LEU A 31 -3.36 -8.31 1.20
N GLU A 32 -4.37 -8.04 2.00
CA GLU A 32 -5.34 -9.04 2.44
C GLU A 32 -6.75 -8.59 2.06
N CYS A 33 -7.46 -9.44 1.32
CA CYS A 33 -8.87 -9.25 1.04
C CYS A 33 -9.70 -9.93 2.13
N LYS A 34 -10.66 -9.20 2.71
CA LYS A 34 -11.57 -9.70 3.74
C LYS A 34 -13.03 -9.54 3.31
N GLY A 35 -13.83 -10.55 3.65
CA GLY A 35 -15.26 -10.56 3.33
C GLY A 35 -15.49 -10.47 1.83
N GLU A 36 -16.38 -9.56 1.42
CA GLU A 36 -16.80 -9.41 0.03
C GLU A 36 -15.81 -8.59 -0.83
N GLY A 37 -14.86 -7.88 -0.21
CA GLY A 37 -13.89 -7.07 -0.95
C GLY A 37 -13.18 -5.97 -0.17
N ASP A 38 -13.21 -5.99 1.16
CA ASP A 38 -12.45 -5.03 1.96
C ASP A 38 -10.96 -5.34 1.88
N VAL A 39 -10.12 -4.32 1.72
CA VAL A 39 -8.67 -4.52 1.59
C VAL A 39 -7.94 -3.97 2.80
N TRP A 40 -7.05 -4.79 3.34
CA TRP A 40 -6.15 -4.47 4.44
C TRP A 40 -4.71 -4.53 3.97
N VAL A 41 -3.87 -3.64 4.53
CA VAL A 41 -2.43 -3.62 4.30
C VAL A 41 -1.73 -3.95 5.60
N ARG A 42 -0.81 -4.91 5.56
CA ARG A 42 0.18 -5.14 6.62
C ARG A 42 1.56 -4.74 6.13
N CYS A 43 2.22 -3.83 6.83
CA CYS A 43 3.62 -3.49 6.56
C CYS A 43 4.53 -4.51 7.24
N LEU A 44 5.19 -5.38 6.45
CA LEU A 44 6.08 -6.43 6.97
C LEU A 44 7.54 -5.99 7.06
N ASN A 45 7.84 -4.83 6.48
CA ASN A 45 9.18 -4.30 6.35
C ASN A 45 9.48 -3.25 7.42
N ASP A 46 10.76 -2.97 7.65
CA ASP A 46 11.22 -1.98 8.64
C ASP A 46 11.13 -0.53 8.13
N HIS A 47 10.79 -0.35 6.86
CA HIS A 47 10.49 0.97 6.28
C HIS A 47 8.99 1.15 6.10
N ALA A 48 8.51 2.35 6.41
CA ALA A 48 7.12 2.74 6.18
C ALA A 48 6.77 2.69 4.69
N VAL A 49 5.48 2.48 4.40
CA VAL A 49 4.92 2.59 3.05
C VAL A 49 3.94 3.75 2.97
N PHE A 50 3.84 4.35 1.79
CA PHE A 50 2.97 5.49 1.53
C PHE A 50 1.82 5.04 0.64
N VAL A 51 0.60 5.23 1.12
CA VAL A 51 -0.62 4.75 0.45
C VAL A 51 -1.51 5.93 0.11
N GLN A 52 -1.99 5.94 -1.13
CA GLN A 52 -3.11 6.79 -1.53
C GLN A 52 -4.39 5.95 -1.46
N SER A 53 -5.40 6.45 -0.76
CA SER A 53 -6.69 5.77 -0.63
C SER A 53 -7.78 6.76 -0.27
N TYR A 54 -8.84 6.81 -1.09
CA TYR A 54 -10.05 7.60 -0.80
C TYR A 54 -10.78 7.16 0.46
N TYR A 55 -10.66 5.88 0.84
CA TYR A 55 -11.17 5.39 2.12
C TYR A 55 -10.44 6.10 3.27
N LEU A 56 -9.11 6.08 3.26
CA LEU A 56 -8.31 6.72 4.31
C LEU A 56 -8.43 8.25 4.30
N ASP A 57 -8.58 8.88 3.12
CA ASP A 57 -8.83 10.32 3.02
C ASP A 57 -10.10 10.70 3.78
N ARG A 58 -11.18 9.95 3.57
CA ARG A 58 -12.45 10.16 4.27
C ARG A 58 -12.31 9.93 5.77
N GLU A 59 -11.67 8.84 6.19
CA GLU A 59 -11.46 8.54 7.61
C GLU A 59 -10.60 9.61 8.31
N ALA A 60 -9.69 10.24 7.57
CA ALA A 60 -8.87 11.35 8.05
C ALA A 60 -9.56 12.74 7.93
N GLY A 61 -10.78 12.82 7.40
CA GLY A 61 -11.49 14.08 7.17
C GLY A 61 -10.83 14.98 6.10
N ARG A 62 -10.09 14.38 5.17
CA ARG A 62 -9.40 15.06 4.07
C ARG A 62 -10.26 15.07 2.81
N ALA A 63 -10.00 16.03 1.92
CA ALA A 63 -10.62 16.00 0.61
C ALA A 63 -10.16 14.74 -0.16
N PRO A 64 -11.02 14.13 -0.99
CA PRO A 64 -10.66 12.94 -1.76
C PRO A 64 -9.38 13.18 -2.59
N GLY A 65 -8.34 12.39 -2.35
CA GLY A 65 -7.06 12.45 -3.07
C GLY A 65 -6.08 13.51 -2.55
N ASP A 66 -6.43 14.28 -1.52
CA ASP A 66 -5.62 15.38 -0.96
C ASP A 66 -4.71 14.93 0.20
N ALA A 67 -4.47 13.63 0.35
CA ALA A 67 -3.55 13.10 1.35
C ALA A 67 -2.79 11.87 0.89
N VAL A 68 -1.62 11.69 1.50
CA VAL A 68 -0.80 10.49 1.41
C VAL A 68 -0.68 9.91 2.81
N HIS A 69 -1.07 8.65 2.98
CA HIS A 69 -1.15 7.99 4.28
C HIS A 69 0.12 7.18 4.52
N LYS A 70 0.90 7.58 5.52
CA LYS A 70 2.11 6.85 5.93
C LYS A 70 1.74 5.70 6.85
N ILE A 71 1.92 4.47 6.37
CA ILE A 71 1.74 3.24 7.14
C ILE A 71 3.09 2.82 7.70
N TYR A 72 3.20 2.83 9.02
CA TYR A 72 4.44 2.49 9.73
C TYR A 72 4.74 0.97 9.71
N PRO A 73 6.00 0.58 9.93
CA PRO A 73 6.38 -0.82 10.10
C PRO A 73 5.48 -1.57 11.09
N SER A 74 5.16 -2.82 10.79
CA SER A 74 4.26 -3.69 11.58
C SER A 74 2.80 -3.22 11.69
N ALA A 75 2.43 -2.05 11.14
CA ALA A 75 1.05 -1.62 11.14
C ALA A 75 0.18 -2.52 10.25
N TYR A 76 -1.06 -2.70 10.68
CA TYR A 76 -2.07 -3.47 9.98
C TYR A 76 -3.38 -2.66 9.96
N ILE A 77 -3.72 -2.13 8.79
CA ILE A 77 -4.80 -1.13 8.65
C ILE A 77 -5.69 -1.45 7.45
N LYS A 78 -6.99 -1.16 7.59
CA LYS A 78 -7.94 -1.20 6.48
C LYS A 78 -7.68 -0.01 5.56
N VAL A 79 -7.52 -0.26 4.27
CA VAL A 79 -7.25 0.79 3.27
C VAL A 79 -8.33 0.90 2.21
N PHE A 80 -9.32 0.02 2.20
CA PHE A 80 -10.45 0.05 1.28
C PHE A 80 -11.67 -0.63 1.92
N ASP A 81 -12.84 -0.03 1.69
CA ASP A 81 -14.15 -0.58 2.08
C ASP A 81 -15.05 -0.65 0.85
N LEU A 82 -15.49 -1.87 0.50
CA LEU A 82 -16.25 -2.10 -0.73
C LEU A 82 -17.63 -1.43 -0.65
N ARG A 83 -18.29 -1.48 0.50
CA ARG A 83 -19.65 -0.94 0.69
C ARG A 83 -19.65 0.58 0.69
N GLN A 84 -18.60 1.21 1.18
CA GLN A 84 -18.36 2.63 1.03
C GLN A 84 -18.14 2.98 -0.43
N CYS A 85 -17.26 2.25 -1.13
CA CYS A 85 -16.97 2.52 -2.53
C CYS A 85 -18.23 2.43 -3.39
N HIS A 86 -19.04 1.38 -3.23
CA HIS A 86 -20.33 1.23 -3.92
C HIS A 86 -21.32 2.36 -3.65
N ARG A 87 -21.29 2.99 -2.47
CA ARG A 87 -22.16 4.14 -2.16
C ARG A 87 -21.65 5.47 -2.75
N GLN A 88 -20.43 5.50 -3.25
CA GLN A 88 -19.76 6.70 -3.78
C GLN A 88 -19.65 6.69 -5.31
N ILE A 89 -20.04 5.59 -5.97
CA ILE A 89 -20.20 5.45 -7.42
C ILE A 89 -21.62 5.92 -7.79
#